data_AF-A0A7S9PRJ2-F1
#
_entry.id   AF-A0A7S9PRJ2-F1
#
_cell.length_a   1.000
_cell.length_b   1.000
_cell.length_c   1.000
_cell.angle_alpha   90.00
_cell.angle_beta   90.00
_cell.angle_gamma   90.00
#
_symmetry.space_group_name_H-M   'P 1'
#
loop_
_entity.id
_entity.type
_entity.pdbx_description
1 polymer ?
#
loop_
_entity_poly.entity_id
_entity_poly.type
_entity_poly.pdbx_seq_one_letter_code
_entity_poly.pdbx_strand_id
1 'polypeptide(L)'
;MCLIRAYRSAAQSPEDGDFFKFRLQDARYDNGEYLTQGLVNHAGRSCVLSLDMLMEAGLYSLYPELSKETNSWTNRVLELREAWSTERATNQREVQLALQIARKCFPGIDISDVAAILLSFKNRKCKRKLHESRDNDNKYGPDEVQRYLRLIELMKSLGADGWSSVSRLQPLDSTKLLANVLECSDQHV
;
A
#
# COMPACT_ATOMS: atom_id res chain seq x y z
N MET A 1 -14.51 12.90 -0.34
CA MET A 1 -15.77 12.24 -0.75
C MET A 1 -15.40 11.03 -1.60
N CYS A 2 -16.05 9.87 -1.47
CA CYS A 2 -15.76 8.72 -2.34
C CYS A 2 -16.12 9.06 -3.81
N LEU A 3 -15.16 8.90 -4.75
CA LEU A 3 -15.28 9.30 -6.17
C LEU A 3 -16.50 8.65 -6.81
N ILE A 4 -16.74 7.38 -6.47
CA ILE A 4 -17.83 6.59 -7.05
C ILE A 4 -19.22 7.06 -6.60
N ARG A 5 -19.33 7.66 -5.41
CA ARG A 5 -20.58 8.28 -4.94
C ARG A 5 -20.87 9.58 -5.69
N ALA A 6 -19.84 10.37 -6.00
CA ALA A 6 -19.98 11.60 -6.76
C ALA A 6 -20.34 11.33 -8.24
N TYR A 7 -19.71 10.35 -8.89
CA TYR A 7 -20.08 9.98 -10.26
C TYR A 7 -21.46 9.34 -10.36
N ARG A 8 -21.90 8.58 -9.35
CA ARG A 8 -23.27 8.06 -9.31
C ARG A 8 -24.33 9.17 -9.43
N SER A 9 -24.13 10.31 -8.77
CA SER A 9 -25.07 11.44 -8.89
C SER A 9 -25.10 12.10 -10.28
N ALA A 10 -24.07 11.86 -11.11
CA ALA A 10 -23.99 12.36 -12.48
C ALA A 10 -24.35 11.30 -13.55
N ALA A 11 -24.65 10.07 -13.14
CA ALA A 11 -25.05 8.98 -14.02
C ALA A 11 -26.40 9.26 -14.68
N GLN A 12 -26.50 9.04 -16.00
CA GLN A 12 -27.70 9.37 -16.78
C GLN A 12 -28.37 8.14 -17.40
N SER A 13 -27.68 7.00 -17.50
CA SER A 13 -28.24 5.77 -18.08
C SER A 13 -28.62 4.72 -17.02
N PRO A 14 -29.56 3.81 -17.32
CA PRO A 14 -29.88 2.67 -16.45
C PRO A 14 -28.68 1.73 -16.23
N GLU A 15 -27.84 1.53 -17.26
CA GLU A 15 -26.64 0.68 -17.20
C GLU A 15 -25.58 1.25 -16.23
N ASP A 16 -25.44 2.58 -16.19
CA ASP A 16 -24.60 3.25 -15.18
C ASP A 16 -25.10 2.96 -13.76
N GLY A 17 -26.42 2.92 -13.58
CA GLY A 17 -27.06 2.65 -12.30
C GLY A 17 -26.65 1.29 -11.71
N ASP A 18 -26.63 0.25 -12.53
CA ASP A 18 -26.23 -1.10 -12.12
C ASP A 18 -24.73 -1.19 -11.83
N PHE A 19 -23.89 -0.53 -12.63
CA PHE A 19 -22.45 -0.42 -12.37
C PHE A 19 -22.15 0.23 -11.02
N PHE A 20 -22.74 1.41 -10.74
CA PHE A 20 -22.53 2.12 -9.48
C PHE A 20 -23.11 1.34 -8.29
N LYS A 21 -24.26 0.70 -8.46
CA LYS A 21 -24.87 -0.15 -7.43
C LYS A 21 -23.94 -1.30 -7.07
N PHE A 22 -23.43 -2.03 -8.06
CA PHE A 22 -22.47 -3.11 -7.87
C PHE A 22 -21.23 -2.64 -7.10
N ARG A 23 -20.56 -1.58 -7.57
CA ARG A 23 -19.33 -1.07 -6.94
C ARG A 23 -19.54 -0.48 -5.54
N LEU A 24 -20.73 0.04 -5.23
CA LEU A 24 -21.03 0.63 -3.91
C LEU A 24 -21.55 -0.39 -2.89
N GLN A 25 -22.17 -1.48 -3.33
CA GLN A 25 -22.75 -2.50 -2.45
C GLN A 25 -21.76 -3.62 -2.11
N ASP A 26 -20.76 -3.83 -2.96
CA ASP A 26 -19.76 -4.85 -2.75
C ASP A 26 -18.39 -4.21 -2.40
N ALA A 27 -18.11 -4.15 -1.10
CA ALA A 27 -16.87 -3.57 -0.56
C ALA A 27 -15.60 -4.26 -1.08
N ARG A 28 -15.71 -5.48 -1.64
CA ARG A 28 -14.56 -6.17 -2.23
C ARG A 28 -14.02 -5.42 -3.45
N TYR A 29 -14.89 -4.70 -4.16
CA TYR A 29 -14.55 -3.88 -5.34
C TYR A 29 -14.26 -2.41 -5.01
N ASP A 30 -14.06 -2.07 -3.73
CA ASP A 30 -13.52 -0.77 -3.35
C ASP A 30 -12.00 -0.77 -3.64
N ASN A 31 -11.55 0.11 -4.54
CA ASN A 31 -10.13 0.28 -4.84
C ASN A 31 -9.57 1.57 -4.23
N GLY A 32 -10.29 2.18 -3.28
CA GLY A 32 -9.85 3.39 -2.61
C GLY A 32 -9.92 4.63 -3.49
N GLU A 33 -10.89 4.71 -4.42
CA GLU A 33 -11.06 5.91 -5.24
C GLU A 33 -11.72 7.05 -4.44
N TYR A 34 -10.91 8.05 -4.05
CA TYR A 34 -11.37 9.23 -3.31
C TYR A 34 -11.20 10.51 -4.13
N LEU A 35 -12.25 11.35 -4.15
CA LEU A 35 -12.14 12.75 -4.53
C LEU A 35 -11.71 13.57 -3.34
N THR A 36 -10.63 14.31 -3.54
CA THR A 36 -10.35 15.52 -2.80
C THR A 36 -11.04 16.68 -3.53
N GLN A 37 -11.88 17.44 -2.82
CA GLN A 37 -12.46 18.68 -3.33
C GLN A 37 -11.71 19.85 -2.69
N GLY A 38 -11.18 20.76 -3.51
CA GLY A 38 -10.39 21.92 -3.08
C GLY A 38 -8.95 21.94 -3.63
N LEU A 39 -8.14 22.88 -3.13
CA LEU A 39 -6.75 23.02 -3.55
C LEU A 39 -5.92 21.84 -3.01
N VAL A 40 -5.58 20.88 -3.86
CA VAL A 40 -4.67 19.79 -3.51
C VAL A 40 -3.24 20.32 -3.62
N ASN A 41 -2.65 20.67 -2.48
CA ASN A 41 -1.23 21.01 -2.43
C ASN A 41 -0.39 19.73 -2.63
N HIS A 42 -0.17 19.39 -3.89
CA HIS A 42 0.56 18.21 -4.35
C HIS A 42 2.08 18.45 -4.45
N ALA A 43 2.52 19.71 -4.31
CA ALA A 43 3.92 20.10 -4.40
C ALA A 43 4.74 19.35 -3.34
N GLY A 44 5.71 18.56 -3.79
CA GLY A 44 6.56 17.73 -2.92
C GLY A 44 5.84 16.57 -2.21
N ARG A 45 4.58 16.28 -2.54
CA ARG A 45 3.75 15.25 -1.89
C ARG A 45 3.09 14.26 -2.86
N SER A 46 3.39 14.39 -4.13
CA SER A 46 2.93 13.50 -5.20
C SER A 46 4.11 13.21 -6.13
N CYS A 47 4.07 12.06 -6.77
CA CYS A 47 5.01 11.69 -7.82
C CYS A 47 4.23 11.12 -9.01
N VAL A 48 4.80 11.30 -10.19
CA VAL A 48 4.30 10.69 -11.43
C VAL A 48 5.39 9.75 -11.91
N LEU A 49 5.01 8.52 -12.20
CA LEU A 49 5.91 7.48 -12.69
C LEU A 49 5.16 6.56 -13.64
N SER A 50 5.88 5.96 -14.60
CA SER A 50 5.30 4.94 -15.47
C SER A 50 5.31 3.57 -14.79
N LEU A 51 4.41 2.70 -15.24
CA LEU A 51 4.44 1.29 -14.85
C LEU A 51 5.76 0.62 -15.29
N ASP A 52 6.26 0.97 -16.48
CA ASP A 52 7.53 0.45 -17.01
C ASP A 52 8.71 0.72 -16.07
N MET A 53 8.79 1.92 -15.47
CA MET A 53 9.82 2.23 -14.48
C MET A 53 9.76 1.32 -13.26
N LEU A 54 8.55 1.02 -12.75
CA LEU A 54 8.38 0.08 -11.64
C LEU A 54 8.81 -1.33 -12.04
N MET A 55 8.44 -1.75 -13.24
CA MET A 55 8.82 -3.06 -13.79
C MET A 55 10.34 -3.19 -13.87
N GLU A 56 11.02 -2.22 -14.48
CA GLU A 56 12.49 -2.15 -14.58
C GLU A 56 13.18 -2.07 -13.21
N ALA A 57 12.56 -1.42 -12.24
CA ALA A 57 13.09 -1.33 -10.88
C ALA A 57 12.95 -2.62 -10.08
N GLY A 58 12.12 -3.56 -10.53
CA GLY A 58 11.97 -4.91 -9.95
C GLY A 58 10.58 -5.23 -9.41
N LEU A 59 9.53 -4.52 -9.79
CA LEU A 59 8.16 -4.77 -9.29
C LEU A 59 7.73 -6.22 -9.47
N TYR A 60 7.96 -6.82 -10.63
CA TYR A 60 7.63 -8.23 -10.89
C TYR A 60 8.57 -9.22 -10.22
N SER A 61 9.76 -8.78 -9.78
CA SER A 61 10.59 -9.61 -8.90
C SER A 61 10.05 -9.64 -7.48
N LEU A 62 9.44 -8.54 -7.01
CA LEU A 62 8.81 -8.46 -5.69
C LEU A 62 7.42 -9.12 -5.68
N TYR A 63 6.65 -8.94 -6.75
CA TYR A 63 5.30 -9.47 -6.95
C TYR A 63 5.18 -10.09 -8.34
N PRO A 64 5.67 -11.32 -8.55
CA PRO A 64 5.53 -12.03 -9.82
C PRO A 64 4.08 -12.16 -10.28
N GLU A 65 3.11 -12.20 -9.35
CA GLU A 65 1.69 -12.31 -9.64
C GLU A 65 1.15 -11.11 -10.44
N LEU A 66 1.84 -9.97 -10.44
CA LEU A 66 1.45 -8.76 -11.18
C LEU A 66 1.82 -8.82 -12.67
N SER A 67 2.65 -9.76 -13.13
CA SER A 67 3.01 -9.88 -14.55
C SER A 67 1.93 -10.56 -15.41
N LYS A 68 0.91 -11.14 -14.77
CA LYS A 68 -0.17 -11.86 -15.45
C LYS A 68 -1.12 -10.87 -16.14
N GLU A 69 -1.20 -10.95 -17.46
CA GLU A 69 -2.18 -10.22 -18.26
C GLU A 69 -3.61 -10.63 -17.91
N THR A 70 -4.54 -9.66 -17.92
CA THR A 70 -5.96 -9.89 -17.66
C THR A 70 -6.82 -8.90 -18.43
N ASN A 71 -7.98 -9.36 -18.87
CA ASN A 71 -9.03 -8.51 -19.45
C ASN A 71 -10.04 -8.04 -18.39
N SER A 72 -9.91 -8.52 -17.14
CA SER A 72 -10.77 -8.13 -16.01
C SER A 72 -9.92 -7.72 -14.82
N TRP A 73 -9.53 -6.45 -14.79
CA TRP A 73 -8.68 -5.89 -13.73
C TRP A 73 -9.34 -5.92 -12.36
N THR A 74 -10.66 -5.68 -12.29
CA THR A 74 -11.40 -5.71 -11.03
C THR A 74 -11.39 -7.10 -10.39
N ASN A 75 -11.66 -8.15 -11.16
CA ASN A 75 -11.60 -9.52 -10.66
C ASN A 75 -10.15 -9.91 -10.34
N ARG A 76 -9.18 -9.44 -11.13
CA ARG A 76 -7.77 -9.71 -10.86
C ARG A 76 -7.31 -9.12 -9.53
N VAL A 77 -7.74 -7.90 -9.19
CA VAL A 77 -7.45 -7.29 -7.89
C VAL A 77 -8.04 -8.12 -6.75
N LEU A 78 -9.25 -8.65 -6.90
CA LEU A 78 -9.85 -9.55 -5.91
C LEU A 78 -9.04 -10.82 -5.69
N GLU A 79 -8.67 -11.50 -6.77
CA GLU A 79 -7.84 -12.71 -6.71
C GLU A 79 -6.51 -12.44 -6.00
N LEU A 80 -5.87 -11.31 -6.29
CA LEU A 80 -4.63 -10.90 -5.65
C LEU A 80 -4.83 -10.62 -4.16
N ARG A 81 -5.87 -9.87 -3.79
CA ARG A 81 -6.18 -9.58 -2.38
C ARG A 81 -6.45 -10.86 -1.59
N GLU A 82 -7.19 -11.80 -2.17
CA GLU A 82 -7.43 -13.12 -1.57
C GLU A 82 -6.12 -13.89 -1.40
N ALA A 83 -5.31 -14.02 -2.46
CA ALA A 83 -4.02 -14.71 -2.42
C ALA A 83 -3.00 -14.06 -1.46
N TRP A 84 -3.16 -12.76 -1.18
CA TRP A 84 -2.30 -11.96 -0.33
C TRP A 84 -2.86 -11.74 1.09
N SER A 85 -4.04 -12.29 1.39
CA SER A 85 -4.71 -12.12 2.69
C SER A 85 -4.07 -12.93 3.82
N THR A 86 -3.48 -14.09 3.50
CA THR A 86 -2.83 -14.95 4.50
C THR A 86 -1.56 -14.30 5.02
N GLU A 87 -1.50 -14.12 6.35
CA GLU A 87 -0.34 -13.58 7.05
C GLU A 87 0.89 -14.47 6.83
N ARG A 88 2.01 -13.86 6.44
CA ARG A 88 3.28 -14.56 6.22
C ARG A 88 4.48 -13.74 6.68
N ALA A 89 5.58 -14.41 7.02
CA ALA A 89 6.86 -13.74 7.25
C ALA A 89 7.35 -13.05 5.97
N THR A 90 8.13 -12.00 6.13
CA THR A 90 8.76 -11.29 5.01
C THR A 90 10.14 -11.87 4.75
N ASN A 91 10.54 -12.05 3.49
CA ASN A 91 11.92 -12.42 3.18
C ASN A 91 12.79 -11.15 3.10
N GLN A 92 14.04 -11.22 3.56
CA GLN A 92 15.04 -10.16 3.41
C GLN A 92 15.17 -9.65 1.97
N ARG A 93 15.07 -10.54 0.97
CA ARG A 93 15.07 -10.18 -0.45
C ARG A 93 13.90 -9.28 -0.83
N GLU A 94 12.71 -9.51 -0.26
CA GLU A 94 11.54 -8.66 -0.50
C GLU A 94 11.77 -7.25 0.05
N VAL A 95 12.34 -7.14 1.26
CA VAL A 95 12.71 -5.83 1.85
C VAL A 95 13.70 -5.10 0.95
N GLN A 96 14.74 -5.79 0.48
CA GLN A 96 15.74 -5.20 -0.41
C GLN A 96 15.13 -4.74 -1.74
N LEU A 97 14.28 -5.55 -2.36
CA LEU A 97 13.58 -5.19 -3.59
C LEU A 97 12.65 -3.98 -3.39
N ALA A 98 11.88 -3.94 -2.32
CA ALA A 98 11.01 -2.79 -2.01
C ALA A 98 11.81 -1.50 -1.82
N LEU A 99 12.92 -1.55 -1.07
CA LEU A 99 13.83 -0.42 -0.89
C LEU A 99 14.51 0.00 -2.20
N GLN A 100 14.87 -0.96 -3.06
CA GLN A 100 15.43 -0.67 -4.37
C GLN A 100 14.43 0.06 -5.26
N ILE A 101 13.18 -0.43 -5.32
CA ILE A 101 12.11 0.20 -6.10
C ILE A 101 11.86 1.62 -5.58
N ALA A 102 11.75 1.79 -4.27
CA ALA A 102 11.58 3.09 -3.61
C ALA A 102 12.69 4.08 -4.01
N ARG A 103 13.96 3.68 -3.90
CA ARG A 103 15.11 4.54 -4.26
C ARG A 103 15.14 4.91 -5.74
N LYS A 104 14.83 3.97 -6.63
CA LYS A 104 14.92 4.19 -8.08
C LYS A 104 13.75 5.02 -8.62
N CYS A 105 12.54 4.76 -8.14
CA CYS A 105 11.33 5.30 -8.76
C CYS A 105 10.75 6.52 -8.04
N PHE A 106 11.12 6.77 -6.78
CA PHE A 106 10.48 7.78 -5.94
C PHE A 106 11.50 8.78 -5.35
N PRO A 107 12.28 9.47 -6.19
CA PRO A 107 13.24 10.45 -5.70
C PRO A 107 12.52 11.58 -4.94
N GLY A 108 13.04 11.94 -3.77
CA GLY A 108 12.48 13.00 -2.93
C GLY A 108 11.33 12.57 -2.01
N ILE A 109 10.94 11.29 -2.02
CA ILE A 109 10.02 10.70 -1.05
C ILE A 109 10.81 9.83 -0.07
N ASP A 110 10.35 9.73 1.19
CA ASP A 110 10.96 8.84 2.16
C ASP A 110 10.95 7.38 1.67
N ILE A 111 12.15 6.80 1.59
CA ILE A 111 12.37 5.45 1.05
C ILE A 111 11.65 4.40 1.91
N SER A 112 11.61 4.60 3.23
CA SER A 112 11.01 3.66 4.17
C SER A 112 9.49 3.68 4.05
N ASP A 113 8.90 4.86 3.84
CA ASP A 113 7.45 5.01 3.61
C ASP A 113 7.03 4.30 2.32
N VAL A 114 7.74 4.54 1.20
CA VAL A 114 7.42 3.88 -0.07
C VAL A 114 7.62 2.37 0.01
N ALA A 115 8.71 1.91 0.64
CA ALA A 115 8.93 0.48 0.85
C ALA A 115 7.85 -0.14 1.73
N ALA A 116 7.37 0.56 2.76
CA ALA A 116 6.25 0.13 3.58
C ALA A 116 4.94 0.02 2.78
N ILE A 117 4.66 0.98 1.88
CA ILE A 117 3.53 0.91 0.95
C ILE A 117 3.64 -0.34 0.08
N LEU A 118 4.77 -0.54 -0.60
CA LEU A 118 4.97 -1.68 -1.49
C LEU A 118 4.79 -3.01 -0.73
N LEU A 119 5.39 -3.13 0.45
CA LEU A 119 5.31 -4.35 1.26
C LEU A 119 3.89 -4.61 1.78
N SER A 120 3.07 -3.58 2.02
CA SER A 120 1.72 -3.69 2.59
C SER A 120 0.70 -4.40 1.69
N PHE A 121 1.01 -4.60 0.40
CA PHE A 121 0.15 -5.37 -0.51
C PHE A 121 -0.08 -6.81 -0.02
N LYS A 122 0.93 -7.44 0.61
CA LYS A 122 0.79 -8.75 1.25
C LYS A 122 0.56 -8.59 2.76
N ASN A 123 -0.24 -9.47 3.34
CA ASN A 123 -0.39 -9.53 4.78
C ASN A 123 0.91 -10.05 5.39
N ARG A 124 1.70 -9.15 5.97
CA ARG A 124 3.03 -9.44 6.50
C ARG A 124 3.00 -9.48 8.00
N LYS A 125 3.60 -10.53 8.56
CA LYS A 125 3.73 -10.72 9.99
C LYS A 125 4.67 -9.66 10.57
N CYS A 126 4.20 -8.98 11.60
CA CYS A 126 4.97 -7.98 12.33
C CYS A 126 5.49 -8.57 13.64
N LYS A 127 6.72 -8.21 14.04
CA LYS A 127 7.34 -8.62 15.31
C LYS A 127 6.55 -8.16 16.54
N ARG A 128 5.84 -7.04 16.40
CA ARG A 128 4.95 -6.49 17.43
C ARG A 128 3.51 -6.49 16.92
N LYS A 129 2.58 -6.77 17.81
CA LYS A 129 1.16 -6.53 17.58
C LYS A 129 0.80 -5.21 18.25
N LEU A 130 0.18 -4.30 17.49
CA LEU A 130 -0.52 -3.18 18.12
C LEU A 130 -1.71 -3.76 18.88
N HIS A 131 -2.08 -3.13 19.99
CA HIS A 131 -3.35 -3.44 20.64
C HIS A 131 -4.46 -3.12 19.63
N GLU A 132 -5.20 -4.14 19.20
CA GLU A 132 -6.38 -3.93 18.39
C GLU A 132 -7.38 -3.14 19.24
N SER A 133 -7.52 -1.84 18.96
CA SER A 133 -8.59 -1.04 19.54
C SER A 133 -9.91 -1.68 19.09
N ARG A 134 -10.79 -1.96 20.05
CA ARG A 134 -12.09 -2.63 19.84
C ARG A 134 -13.07 -1.89 18.91
N ASP A 135 -12.72 -0.69 18.45
CA ASP A 135 -13.50 0.06 17.47
C ASP A 135 -13.24 -0.46 16.04
N ASN A 136 -13.81 -1.63 15.77
CA ASN A 136 -13.82 -2.28 14.45
C ASN A 136 -14.69 -1.53 13.41
N ASP A 137 -15.39 -0.47 13.83
CA ASP A 137 -16.40 0.26 13.05
C ASP A 137 -15.81 1.30 12.08
N ASN A 138 -14.50 1.57 12.12
CA ASN A 138 -13.88 2.65 11.32
C ASN A 138 -12.70 2.19 10.44
N LYS A 139 -12.78 0.98 9.88
CA LYS A 139 -11.82 0.54 8.83
C LYS A 139 -11.92 1.47 7.62
N TYR A 140 -10.84 2.21 7.37
CA TYR A 140 -10.76 3.16 6.27
C TYR A 140 -10.10 2.53 5.02
N GLY A 141 -10.91 2.26 4.01
CA GLY A 141 -10.41 1.81 2.71
C GLY A 141 -9.90 0.36 2.68
N PRO A 142 -9.21 -0.02 1.61
CA PRO A 142 -8.79 -1.40 1.37
C PRO A 142 -7.80 -1.99 2.38
N ASP A 143 -7.70 -3.32 2.40
CA ASP A 143 -6.82 -4.08 3.28
C ASP A 143 -5.35 -3.62 3.21
N GLU A 144 -4.82 -3.36 2.01
CA GLU A 144 -3.46 -2.87 1.82
C GLU A 144 -3.22 -1.50 2.51
N VAL A 145 -4.22 -0.62 2.51
CA VAL A 145 -4.15 0.67 3.21
C VAL A 145 -4.13 0.46 4.71
N GLN A 146 -4.98 -0.43 5.23
CA GLN A 146 -5.00 -0.77 6.65
C GLN A 146 -3.66 -1.38 7.12
N ARG A 147 -3.07 -2.27 6.31
CA ARG A 147 -1.76 -2.86 6.59
C ARG A 147 -0.66 -1.80 6.58
N TYR A 148 -0.68 -0.87 5.63
CA TYR A 148 0.26 0.25 5.58
C TYR A 148 0.15 1.14 6.83
N LEU A 149 -1.06 1.54 7.23
CA LEU A 149 -1.28 2.38 8.40
C LEU A 149 -0.74 1.72 9.68
N ARG A 150 -1.03 0.42 9.86
CA ARG A 150 -0.47 -0.38 10.96
C ARG A 150 1.06 -0.42 10.93
N LEU A 151 1.64 -0.63 9.75
CA LEU A 151 3.10 -0.70 9.59
C LEU A 151 3.76 0.64 9.95
N ILE A 152 3.20 1.74 9.49
CA ILE A 152 3.69 3.08 9.80
C ILE A 152 3.54 3.41 11.29
N GLU A 153 2.44 3.04 11.93
CA GLU A 153 2.27 3.22 13.37
C GLU A 153 3.32 2.43 14.18
N LEU A 154 3.64 1.21 13.76
CA LEU A 154 4.73 0.43 14.35
C LEU A 154 6.10 1.07 14.13
N MET A 155 6.39 1.55 12.92
CA MET A 155 7.63 2.27 12.60
C MET A 155 7.77 3.54 13.46
N LYS A 156 6.68 4.28 13.64
CA LYS A 156 6.60 5.46 14.49
C LYS A 156 6.83 5.15 15.96
N SER A 157 6.25 4.06 16.47
CA SER A 157 6.44 3.61 17.87
C SER A 157 7.89 3.27 18.18
N LEU A 158 8.66 2.83 17.17
CA LEU A 158 10.10 2.57 17.28
C LEU A 158 10.95 3.85 17.21
N GLY A 159 10.39 4.94 16.66
CA GLY A 159 11.04 6.25 16.54
C GLY A 159 10.57 7.29 17.57
N ALA A 160 9.77 6.90 18.57
CA ALA A 160 9.15 7.81 19.53
C ALA A 160 10.13 8.48 20.52
N ASP A 161 11.43 8.22 20.42
CA ASP A 161 12.49 9.04 21.04
C ASP A 161 12.93 10.25 20.18
N GLY A 162 12.23 10.60 19.09
CA GLY A 162 12.61 11.80 18.33
C GLY A 162 11.87 12.06 17.02
N TRP A 163 10.58 12.38 17.08
CA TRP A 163 9.86 12.82 15.88
C TRP A 163 10.28 14.20 15.36
N SER A 164 11.07 14.98 16.10
CA SER A 164 11.53 16.29 15.64
C SER A 164 12.68 16.24 14.60
N SER A 165 13.13 15.06 14.15
CA SER A 165 14.31 14.96 13.26
C SER A 165 14.15 14.11 11.99
N VAL A 166 12.93 13.76 11.57
CA VAL A 166 12.70 12.86 10.40
C VAL A 166 13.17 13.48 9.05
N SER A 167 13.53 14.76 9.02
CA SER A 167 14.19 15.38 7.85
C SER A 167 15.70 15.11 7.75
N ARG A 168 16.33 14.35 8.66
CA ARG A 168 17.79 14.13 8.70
C ARG A 168 18.22 12.72 9.13
N LEU A 169 17.48 11.68 8.80
CA LEU A 169 18.07 10.34 8.85
C LEU A 169 18.93 10.14 7.60
N GLN A 170 20.24 9.99 7.80
CA GLN A 170 21.14 9.52 6.75
C GLN A 170 20.65 8.15 6.22
N PRO A 171 21.04 7.74 5.00
CA PRO A 171 20.59 6.49 4.37
C PRO A 171 20.89 5.17 5.12
N LEU A 172 21.48 5.20 6.31
CA LEU A 172 21.35 4.16 7.32
C LEU A 172 20.14 4.54 8.20
N ASP A 173 18.98 3.87 8.14
CA ASP A 173 18.87 2.43 8.29
C ASP A 173 17.47 1.90 7.92
N SER A 174 16.89 2.34 6.80
CA SER A 174 15.54 1.90 6.37
C SER A 174 15.39 0.37 6.36
N THR A 175 16.48 -0.33 6.07
CA THR A 175 16.56 -1.79 6.17
C THR A 175 16.40 -2.27 7.62
N LYS A 176 17.16 -1.75 8.60
CA LYS A 176 16.97 -2.17 10.01
C LYS A 176 15.65 -1.67 10.58
N LEU A 177 15.13 -0.51 10.17
CA LEU A 177 13.80 -0.05 10.58
C LEU A 177 12.73 -1.07 10.16
N LEU A 178 12.69 -1.44 8.87
CA LEU A 178 11.75 -2.44 8.39
C LEU A 178 12.01 -3.82 8.99
N ALA A 179 13.27 -4.23 9.15
CA ALA A 179 13.61 -5.50 9.80
C ALA A 179 13.26 -5.53 11.30
N ASN A 180 13.17 -4.38 11.97
CA ASN A 180 12.74 -4.28 13.36
C ASN A 180 11.21 -4.33 13.52
N VAL A 181 10.46 -4.03 12.46
CA VAL A 181 9.00 -4.10 12.46
C VAL A 181 8.50 -5.44 11.91
N LEU A 182 9.06 -5.91 10.80
CA LEU A 182 8.62 -7.11 10.10
C LEU A 182 9.34 -8.34 10.63
N GLU A 183 8.61 -9.44 10.77
CA GLU A 183 9.20 -10.75 11.01
C GLU A 183 9.86 -11.21 9.71
N CYS A 184 11.20 -11.18 9.70
CA CYS A 184 11.97 -11.58 8.53
C CYS A 184 12.43 -13.04 8.67
N SER A 185 12.17 -13.88 7.67
CA SER A 185 12.71 -15.25 7.63
C SER A 185 14.00 -15.29 6.81
N ASP A 186 14.98 -16.02 7.33
CA ASP A 186 16.23 -16.36 6.63
C ASP A 186 15.99 -17.54 5.68
N GLN A 187 14.99 -17.45 4.80
CA GLN A 187 14.85 -18.47 3.75
C GLN A 187 15.81 -18.15 2.62
N HIS A 188 17.00 -18.77 2.70
CA HIS A 188 17.76 -19.16 1.53
C HIS A 188 16.87 -20.13 0.73
N VAL A 189 16.66 -19.80 -0.54
CA VAL A 189 15.98 -20.67 -1.52
C VAL A 189 16.65 -22.04 -1.54
#